data_AF-A0A1C7NFA3-F1
#
_entry.id   AF-A0A1C7NFA3-F1
#
_cell.length_a   1.000
_cell.length_b   1.000
_cell.length_c   1.000
_cell.angle_alpha   90.00
_cell.angle_beta   90.00
_cell.angle_gamma   90.00
#
_symmetry.space_group_name_H-M   'P 1'
#
loop_
_entity.id
_entity.type
_entity.pdbx_description
1 polymer ?
#
loop_
_entity_poly.entity_id
_entity_poly.type
_entity_poly.pdbx_seq_one_letter_code
_entity_poly.pdbx_strand_id
1 'polypeptide(L)'
;MTSALQAIKRTSLSPTRAFFRIPQKISSVDQAREIFKVLRSYGDMVEYKLMRCPETLDYLKYGFVVYKYRESANKAIQDQFIRVQSDLFSLPFDIKIELSQNNTYVTKQNKSET
;
A
#
# COMPACT_ATOMS: atom_id res chain seq x y z
N MET A 1 -2.47 -11.26 -41.30
CA MET A 1 -2.09 -11.57 -39.91
C MET A 1 -1.25 -10.40 -39.38
N THR A 2 -1.91 -9.39 -38.85
CA THR A 2 -1.31 -8.08 -38.53
C THR A 2 -0.85 -8.02 -37.07
N SER A 3 0.48 -8.05 -36.93
CA SER A 3 1.31 -7.38 -35.93
C SER A 3 0.83 -7.36 -34.47
N ALA A 4 1.36 -8.31 -33.68
CA ALA A 4 1.43 -8.24 -32.22
C ALA A 4 2.50 -7.22 -31.80
N LEU A 5 2.25 -5.94 -32.04
CA LEU A 5 2.93 -4.84 -31.35
C LEU A 5 2.03 -4.40 -30.20
N GLN A 6 1.85 -5.29 -29.22
CA GLN A 6 1.31 -4.88 -27.93
C GLN A 6 2.34 -3.96 -27.30
N ALA A 7 2.02 -2.67 -27.31
CA ALA A 7 2.78 -1.62 -26.66
C ALA A 7 3.11 -2.06 -25.23
N ILE A 8 4.39 -2.37 -24.99
CA ILE A 8 4.94 -2.41 -23.64
C ILE A 8 4.83 -0.96 -23.17
N LYS A 9 3.69 -0.60 -22.56
CA LYS A 9 3.58 0.62 -21.76
C LYS A 9 4.69 0.48 -20.73
N ARG A 10 5.81 1.19 -20.96
CA ARG A 10 6.82 1.39 -19.93
C ARG A 10 6.10 2.15 -18.83
N THR A 11 5.61 1.42 -17.85
CA THR A 11 5.10 1.99 -16.61
C THR A 11 6.24 2.79 -16.03
N SER A 12 6.16 4.10 -16.16
CA SER A 12 7.18 4.98 -15.61
C SER A 12 7.24 4.72 -14.11
N LEU A 13 8.45 4.42 -13.62
CA LEU A 13 8.71 4.28 -12.19
C LEU A 13 8.23 5.55 -11.50
N SER A 14 7.12 5.44 -10.79
CA SER A 14 6.40 6.57 -10.22
C SER A 14 5.88 6.17 -8.85
N PRO A 15 6.78 6.14 -7.84
CA PRO A 15 6.41 5.77 -6.48
C PRO A 15 5.23 6.60 -6.00
N THR A 16 4.11 5.94 -5.69
CA THR A 16 2.85 6.61 -5.37
C THR A 16 2.33 6.14 -4.02
N ARG A 17 2.07 7.09 -3.11
CA ARG A 17 1.51 6.80 -1.78
C ARG A 17 0.00 6.57 -1.84
N ALA A 18 -0.46 5.56 -1.13
CA ALA A 18 -1.85 5.42 -0.72
C ALA A 18 -1.94 5.26 0.81
N PHE A 19 -2.94 5.88 1.42
CA PHE A 19 -3.26 5.68 2.84
C PHE A 19 -4.37 4.67 2.97
N PHE A 20 -4.35 3.91 4.05
CA PHE A 20 -5.45 3.00 4.36
C PHE A 20 -5.87 3.09 5.82
N ARG A 21 -7.15 2.78 6.06
CA ARG A 21 -7.77 2.71 7.39
C ARG A 21 -8.34 1.32 7.62
N ILE A 22 -8.23 0.87 8.87
CA ILE A 22 -8.64 -0.45 9.32
C ILE A 22 -9.82 -0.26 10.31
N PRO A 23 -10.94 -0.96 10.14
CA PRO A 23 -12.07 -0.83 11.06
C PRO A 23 -11.77 -1.45 12.45
N GLN A 24 -10.97 -2.51 12.48
CA GLN A 24 -10.68 -3.30 13.67
C GLN A 24 -9.29 -3.06 14.27
N LYS A 25 -9.11 -3.45 15.54
CA LYS A 25 -7.82 -3.34 16.23
C LYS A 25 -6.86 -4.41 15.70
N ILE A 26 -5.61 -4.03 15.50
CA ILE A 26 -4.51 -4.94 15.19
C ILE A 26 -3.72 -5.17 16.46
N SER A 27 -3.55 -6.43 16.86
CA SER A 27 -2.87 -6.81 18.10
C SER A 27 -1.49 -7.44 17.86
N SER A 28 -1.20 -7.89 16.64
CA SER A 28 0.05 -8.58 16.33
C SER A 28 0.68 -8.14 15.00
N VAL A 29 1.98 -8.40 14.89
CA VAL A 29 2.72 -8.19 13.64
C VAL A 29 2.19 -9.08 12.53
N ASP A 30 1.76 -10.31 12.85
CA ASP A 30 1.24 -11.24 11.86
C ASP A 30 -0.09 -10.77 11.28
N GLN A 31 -0.99 -10.23 12.10
CA GLN A 31 -2.20 -9.56 11.59
C GLN A 31 -1.88 -8.39 10.64
N ALA A 32 -0.86 -7.58 10.98
CA ALA A 32 -0.42 -6.51 10.09
C ALA A 32 0.14 -7.04 8.76
N ARG A 33 0.86 -8.17 8.78
CA ARG A 33 1.37 -8.82 7.56
C ARG A 33 0.26 -9.28 6.63
N GLU A 34 -0.86 -9.78 7.15
CA GLU A 34 -2.01 -10.18 6.33
C GLU A 34 -2.57 -9.02 5.52
N ILE A 35 -2.69 -7.84 6.13
CA ILE A 35 -3.12 -6.63 5.42
C ILE A 35 -2.15 -6.31 4.28
N PHE A 36 -0.84 -6.39 4.52
CA PHE A 36 0.16 -6.13 3.49
C PHE A 36 0.19 -7.20 2.39
N LYS A 37 -0.13 -8.46 2.69
CA LYS A 37 -0.28 -9.51 1.66
C LYS A 37 -1.38 -9.14 0.66
N VAL A 38 -2.53 -8.69 1.16
CA VAL A 38 -3.64 -8.26 0.31
C VAL A 38 -3.26 -7.00 -0.49
N LEU A 39 -2.67 -5.99 0.15
CA LEU A 39 -2.23 -4.78 -0.54
C LEU A 39 -1.15 -5.05 -1.60
N ARG A 40 -0.29 -6.05 -1.40
CA ARG A 40 0.74 -6.47 -2.36
C ARG A 40 0.15 -7.04 -3.65
N SER A 41 -1.07 -7.57 -3.62
CA SER A 41 -1.72 -8.13 -4.81
C SER A 41 -1.93 -7.11 -5.95
N TYR A 42 -1.98 -5.82 -5.62
CA TYR A 42 -2.11 -4.72 -6.60
C TYR A 42 -0.80 -4.40 -7.33
N GLY A 43 0.34 -4.80 -6.76
CA GLY A 43 1.66 -4.65 -7.37
C GLY A 43 2.78 -4.45 -6.36
N ASP A 44 3.98 -4.22 -6.89
CA ASP A 44 5.20 -4.06 -6.09
C ASP A 44 5.11 -2.87 -5.15
N MET A 45 5.33 -3.12 -3.86
CA MET A 45 5.39 -2.12 -2.81
C MET A 45 6.85 -1.81 -2.49
N VAL A 46 7.24 -0.53 -2.48
CA VAL A 46 8.61 -0.09 -2.13
C VAL A 46 8.73 0.30 -0.67
N GLU A 47 7.64 0.69 -0.04
CA GLU A 47 7.56 1.01 1.39
C GLU A 47 6.12 0.76 1.86
N TYR A 48 5.97 0.32 3.09
CA TYR A 48 4.67 0.17 3.74
C TYR A 48 4.84 0.28 5.25
N LYS A 49 3.87 0.92 5.91
CA LYS A 49 3.91 1.10 7.35
C LYS A 49 2.51 1.11 7.93
N LEU A 50 2.32 0.34 8.99
CA LEU A 50 1.17 0.46 9.87
C LEU A 50 1.57 1.32 11.06
N MET A 51 0.80 2.37 11.33
CA MET A 51 1.19 3.34 12.34
C MET A 51 1.00 2.74 13.74
N ARG A 52 1.85 3.15 14.67
CA ARG A 52 1.78 2.75 16.08
C ARG A 52 1.82 3.98 16.96
N CYS A 53 1.17 3.93 18.11
CA CYS A 53 1.34 4.91 19.17
C CYS A 53 2.81 4.87 19.61
N PRO A 54 3.53 6.00 19.67
CA PRO A 54 4.94 5.99 20.08
C PRO A 54 5.12 5.62 21.56
N GLU A 55 4.14 5.92 22.40
CA GLU A 55 4.19 5.67 23.85
C GLU A 55 3.81 4.23 24.19
N THR A 56 2.71 3.73 23.63
CA THR A 56 2.17 2.40 23.98
C THR A 56 2.59 1.30 23.01
N LEU A 57 3.18 1.66 21.87
CA LEU A 57 3.48 0.78 20.73
C LEU A 57 2.27 0.05 20.14
N ASP A 58 1.05 0.40 20.56
CA ASP A 58 -0.18 -0.15 20.01
C ASP A 58 -0.36 0.27 18.56
N TYR A 59 -0.85 -0.65 17.74
CA TYR A 59 -1.21 -0.32 16.38
C TYR A 59 -2.38 0.66 16.31
N LEU A 60 -2.14 1.73 15.56
CA LEU A 60 -3.19 2.63 15.13
C LEU A 60 -3.91 2.01 13.95
N LYS A 61 -5.20 2.34 13.84
CA LYS A 61 -6.12 1.83 12.81
C LYS A 61 -5.87 2.42 11.41
N TYR A 62 -4.65 2.84 11.11
CA TYR A 62 -4.30 3.42 9.82
C TYR A 62 -2.83 3.22 9.48
N GLY A 63 -2.53 3.27 8.20
CA GLY A 63 -1.19 3.12 7.66
C GLY A 63 -1.09 3.68 6.25
N PHE A 64 0.05 3.44 5.62
CA PHE A 64 0.26 3.77 4.22
C PHE A 64 1.06 2.68 3.51
N VAL A 65 0.92 2.68 2.19
CA VAL A 65 1.67 1.85 1.26
C VAL A 65 2.17 2.71 0.10
N VAL A 66 3.32 2.34 -0.44
CA VAL A 66 3.93 3.00 -1.60
C VAL A 66 4.09 1.97 -2.67
N TYR A 67 3.35 2.15 -3.75
CA TYR A 67 3.52 1.31 -4.91
C TYR A 67 4.64 1.84 -5.78
N LYS A 68 5.46 0.94 -6.32
CA LYS A 68 6.52 1.24 -7.27
C LYS A 68 6.01 1.97 -8.51
N TYR A 69 4.81 1.59 -8.97
CA TYR A 69 4.16 2.16 -10.14
C TYR A 69 2.84 2.82 -9.78
N ARG A 70 2.57 3.98 -10.37
CA ARG A 70 1.30 4.71 -10.19
C ARG A 70 0.07 3.90 -10.56
N GLU A 71 0.18 3.02 -11.55
CA GLU A 71 -0.94 2.15 -11.98
C GLU A 71 -1.40 1.22 -10.85
N SER A 72 -0.47 0.64 -10.08
CA SER A 72 -0.80 -0.22 -8.94
C SER A 72 -1.51 0.55 -7.83
N ALA A 73 -1.04 1.77 -7.52
CA ALA A 73 -1.71 2.64 -6.57
C ALA A 73 -3.13 3.01 -7.04
N ASN A 74 -3.29 3.38 -8.31
CA ASN A 74 -4.59 3.74 -8.87
C ASN A 74 -5.58 2.58 -8.81
N LYS A 75 -5.15 1.35 -9.11
CA LYS A 75 -6.00 0.15 -8.99
C LYS A 75 -6.47 -0.05 -7.55
N ALA A 76 -5.55 0.02 -6.59
CA ALA A 76 -5.90 -0.14 -5.18
C ALA A 76 -6.88 0.95 -4.72
N ILE A 77 -6.64 2.21 -5.09
CA ILE A 77 -7.50 3.34 -4.74
C ILE A 77 -8.88 3.24 -5.42
N GLN A 78 -8.94 2.74 -6.65
CA GLN A 78 -10.19 2.56 -7.39
C GLN A 78 -11.10 1.51 -6.72
N ASP A 79 -10.52 0.42 -6.21
CA ASP A 79 -11.28 -0.59 -5.47
C ASP A 79 -11.84 -0.02 -4.16
N GLN A 80 -11.16 0.96 -3.57
CA GLN A 80 -11.52 1.75 -2.38
C GLN A 80 -11.70 0.96 -1.07
N PHE A 81 -12.32 -0.22 -1.12
CA PHE A 81 -12.57 -1.14 -0.02
C PHE A 81 -12.00 -2.51 -0.37
N ILE A 82 -10.91 -2.86 0.30
CA ILE A 82 -10.15 -4.07 0.00
C ILE A 82 -10.45 -5.11 1.09
N ARG A 83 -10.99 -6.27 0.69
CA ARG A 83 -11.36 -7.35 1.61
C ARG A 83 -10.11 -8.02 2.18
N VAL A 84 -9.99 -8.08 3.50
CA VAL A 84 -8.98 -8.86 4.21
C VAL A 84 -9.65 -10.07 4.85
N GLN A 85 -9.22 -11.26 4.44
CA GLN A 85 -9.66 -12.53 4.98
C GLN A 85 -8.44 -13.33 5.42
N SER A 86 -8.40 -13.67 6.71
CA SER A 86 -7.34 -14.48 7.31
C SER A 86 -7.84 -15.09 8.61
N ASP A 87 -7.36 -16.27 8.95
CA ASP A 87 -7.67 -16.99 10.19
C ASP A 87 -7.14 -16.26 11.44
N LEU A 88 -6.23 -15.28 11.25
CA LEU A 88 -5.73 -14.41 12.32
C LEU A 88 -6.75 -13.36 12.79
N PHE A 89 -7.90 -13.26 12.10
CA PHE A 89 -8.99 -12.36 12.44
C PHE A 89 -10.27 -13.14 12.71
N SER A 90 -11.08 -12.68 13.67
CA SER A 90 -12.35 -13.33 14.00
C SER A 90 -13.36 -13.26 12.86
N LEU A 91 -13.36 -12.15 12.12
CA LEU A 91 -14.23 -11.91 10.97
C LEU A 91 -13.44 -11.24 9.85
N PRO A 92 -13.75 -11.53 8.58
CA PRO A 92 -13.19 -10.79 7.48
C PRO A 92 -13.80 -9.38 7.41
N PHE A 93 -12.99 -8.41 6.99
CA PHE A 93 -13.31 -6.99 7.04
C PHE A 93 -12.67 -6.25 5.86
N ASP A 94 -13.15 -5.03 5.60
CA ASP A 94 -12.66 -4.24 4.48
C ASP A 94 -11.77 -3.10 4.99
N ILE A 95 -10.58 -2.95 4.40
CA ILE A 95 -9.74 -1.77 4.61
C ILE A 95 -10.12 -0.71 3.59
N LYS A 96 -10.29 0.53 4.05
CA LYS A 96 -10.55 1.67 3.17
C LYS A 96 -9.21 2.23 2.70
N ILE A 97 -9.01 2.37 1.40
CA ILE A 97 -7.80 2.95 0.81
C ILE A 97 -8.12 4.24 0.06
N GLU A 98 -7.24 5.23 0.21
CA GLU A 98 -7.42 6.59 -0.30
C GLU A 98 -6.10 7.14 -0.84
N LEU A 99 -6.18 8.04 -1.82
CA LEU A 99 -5.01 8.76 -2.31
C LEU A 99 -4.42 9.62 -1.18
N SER A 100 -3.09 9.66 -1.09
CA SER A 100 -2.43 10.65 -0.25
C SER A 100 -2.72 12.07 -0.74
N GLN A 101 -3.31 12.89 0.13
CA GLN A 101 -3.52 14.31 -0.13
C GLN A 101 -2.18 15.08 -0.25
N ASN A 102 -1.13 14.60 0.43
CA ASN A 102 0.23 15.16 0.36
C ASN A 102 1.17 14.13 -0.28
N ASN A 103 1.27 14.15 -1.61
CA ASN A 103 2.15 13.22 -2.33
C ASN A 103 3.62 13.70 -2.35
N THR A 104 4.14 14.12 -1.20
CA THR A 104 5.57 14.43 -1.01
C THR A 104 6.35 13.14 -0.75
N TYR A 105 6.41 12.26 -1.75
CA TYR A 105 7.57 11.38 -1.86
C TYR A 105 8.71 12.21 -2.44
N VAL A 106 9.41 12.92 -1.54
CA VAL A 106 10.69 13.53 -1.89
C VAL A 106 11.62 12.38 -2.23
N THR A 107 11.88 12.21 -3.52
CA THR A 107 12.96 11.37 -4.02
C THR A 107 14.25 11.89 -3.37
N LYS A 108 14.71 11.26 -2.28
CA LYS A 108 16.07 11.42 -1.80
C LYS A 108 16.98 10.76 -2.85
N GLN A 109 17.19 11.44 -3.98
CA GLN A 109 18.29 11.10 -4.87
C GLN A 109 19.57 11.58 -4.21
N ASN A 110 20.39 10.60 -3.83
CA ASN A 110 21.82 10.66 -3.51
C ASN A 110 22.50 12.02 -3.69
N LYS A 111 22.90 12.64 -2.59
CA LYS A 111 24.11 13.47 -2.55
C LYS A 111 25.23 12.55 -2.06
N SER A 112 25.90 11.89 -3.00
CA SER A 112 27.27 11.41 -2.78
C SER A 112 28.15 12.64 -2.75
N GLU A 113 28.48 13.12 -1.56
CA GLU A 113 29.50 14.14 -1.37
C GLU A 113 30.87 13.53 -1.70
N THR A 114 31.60 14.30 -2.48
CA THR A 114 32.91 14.01 -3.08
C THR A 114 34.01 14.37 -2.10
#